data_AF-A0A4Q7XXV2-F1
#
_entry.id   AF-A0A4Q7XXV2-F1
#
_cell.length_a   1.000
_cell.length_b   1.000
_cell.length_c   1.000
_cell.angle_alpha   90.00
_cell.angle_beta   90.00
_cell.angle_gamma   90.00
#
_symmetry.space_group_name_H-M   'P 1'
#
loop_
_entity.id
_entity.type
_entity.pdbx_description
1 polymer ?
#
loop_
_entity_poly.entity_id
_entity_poly.type
_entity_poly.pdbx_seq_one_letter_code
_entity_poly.pdbx_strand_id
1 'polypeptide(L)'
;MSEKQSVGLVEELEALTGATSLRRGPQCGVGAFLAELEETEAAALRSVLDSARVPARAIADTISRHSDPVSAYTVNRHRRRGESNGCRCER
;
A
#
# COMPACT_ATOMS: atom_id res chain seq x y z
N MET A 1 12.72 -38.94 -12.21
CA MET A 1 11.27 -38.80 -12.42
C MET A 1 10.68 -38.46 -11.06
N SER A 2 10.58 -37.18 -10.70
CA SER A 2 10.02 -36.78 -9.40
C SER A 2 8.51 -36.69 -9.51
N GLU A 3 7.80 -37.66 -8.94
CA GLU A 3 6.35 -37.60 -8.74
C GLU A 3 6.06 -36.41 -7.81
N LYS A 4 5.60 -35.30 -8.40
CA LYS A 4 5.15 -34.13 -7.63
C LYS A 4 3.84 -34.52 -6.95
N GLN A 5 3.85 -34.60 -5.62
CA GLN A 5 2.66 -34.86 -4.82
C GLN A 5 1.64 -33.73 -5.01
N SER A 6 0.70 -33.93 -5.94
CA SER A 6 -0.37 -32.98 -6.26
C SER A 6 -1.48 -32.93 -5.21
N VAL A 7 -1.60 -33.98 -4.39
CA VAL A 7 -2.67 -34.11 -3.38
C VAL A 7 -2.47 -33.12 -2.22
N GLY A 8 -1.23 -32.94 -1.75
CA GLY A 8 -0.94 -31.95 -0.68
C GLY A 8 -1.14 -30.50 -1.13
N LEU A 9 -0.88 -30.21 -2.41
CA LEU A 9 -1.04 -28.84 -2.95
C LEU A 9 -2.50 -28.37 -2.93
N VAL A 10 -3.46 -29.25 -3.19
CA VAL A 10 -4.88 -28.88 -3.19
C VAL A 10 -5.35 -28.51 -1.77
N GLU A 11 -4.96 -29.30 -0.78
CA GLU A 11 -5.28 -29.05 0.64
C GLU A 11 -4.60 -27.76 1.16
N GLU A 12 -3.35 -27.51 0.77
CA GLU A 12 -2.64 -26.26 1.06
C GLU A 12 -3.33 -25.04 0.43
N LEU A 13 -3.83 -25.16 -0.82
CA LEU A 13 -4.53 -24.07 -1.51
C LEU A 13 -5.91 -23.79 -0.91
N GLU A 14 -6.67 -24.83 -0.53
CA GLU A 14 -7.95 -24.67 0.15
C GLU A 14 -7.79 -23.94 1.50
N ALA A 15 -6.75 -24.29 2.27
CA ALA A 15 -6.44 -23.61 3.53
C ALA A 15 -6.12 -22.10 3.35
N LEU A 16 -5.52 -21.72 2.22
CA LEU A 16 -5.24 -20.30 1.92
C LEU A 16 -6.50 -19.51 1.59
N THR A 17 -7.53 -20.11 1.00
CA THR A 17 -8.77 -19.40 0.63
C THR A 17 -9.62 -18.98 1.84
N GLY A 18 -9.49 -19.67 2.97
CA GLY A 18 -10.17 -19.31 4.22
C GLY A 18 -9.51 -18.19 5.03
N ALA A 19 -8.27 -17.81 4.68
CA ALA A 19 -7.52 -16.79 5.40
C ALA A 19 -7.91 -15.39 4.94
N THR A 20 -8.90 -14.77 5.59
CA THR A 20 -9.12 -13.33 5.46
C THR A 20 -7.89 -12.59 5.96
N SER A 21 -7.25 -11.82 5.08
CA SER A 21 -6.07 -11.02 5.46
C SER A 21 -6.51 -9.90 6.41
N LEU A 22 -6.54 -10.18 7.71
CA LEU A 22 -6.63 -9.14 8.73
C LEU A 22 -5.45 -8.21 8.50
N ARG A 23 -5.73 -6.94 8.20
CA ARG A 23 -4.70 -5.95 7.86
C ARG A 23 -3.82 -5.71 9.10
N ARG A 24 -2.67 -6.39 9.15
CA ARG A 24 -1.68 -6.22 10.24
C ARG A 24 -0.71 -5.09 9.89
N GLY A 25 -0.74 -4.01 10.65
CA GLY A 25 0.30 -2.99 10.69
C GLY A 25 -0.21 -1.54 10.81
N PRO A 26 0.59 -0.62 11.37
CA PRO A 26 0.26 0.80 11.39
C PRO A 26 0.14 1.36 9.96
N GLN A 27 -0.64 2.41 9.80
CA GLN A 27 -0.67 3.17 8.55
C GLN A 27 0.74 3.68 8.22
N CYS A 28 1.12 3.69 6.94
CA CYS A 28 2.37 4.32 6.54
C CYS A 28 2.25 5.85 6.65
N GLY A 29 3.38 6.57 6.68
CA GLY A 29 3.38 8.04 6.84
C GLY A 29 2.49 8.79 5.83
N VAL A 30 2.37 8.31 4.59
CA VAL A 30 1.43 8.87 3.60
C VAL A 30 -0.02 8.66 4.01
N GLY A 31 -0.35 7.48 4.53
CA GLY A 31 -1.70 7.16 5.00
C GLY A 31 -2.08 7.91 6.27
N ALA A 32 -1.12 8.10 7.20
CA ALA A 32 -1.31 8.91 8.39
C ALA A 32 -1.60 10.37 8.00
N PHE A 33 -0.79 10.94 7.10
CA PHE A 33 -1.02 12.29 6.59
C PHE A 33 -2.38 12.43 5.90
N LEU A 34 -2.79 11.45 5.08
CA LEU A 34 -4.13 11.44 4.46
C LEU A 34 -5.28 11.41 5.48
N ALA A 35 -5.08 10.84 6.66
CA ALA A 35 -6.09 10.78 7.71
C ALA A 35 -6.24 12.10 8.49
N GLU A 36 -5.25 12.99 8.38
CA GLU A 36 -5.25 14.32 9.01
C GLU A 36 -5.83 15.41 8.09
N LEU A 37 -5.92 15.14 6.78
CA LEU A 37 -6.43 16.09 5.79
C LEU A 37 -7.96 16.14 5.77
N GLU A 38 -8.50 17.33 5.48
CA GLU A 38 -9.91 17.49 5.13
C GLU A 38 -10.25 16.73 3.84
N GLU A 39 -11.49 16.27 3.70
CA GLU A 39 -11.86 15.35 2.61
C GLU A 39 -11.52 15.90 1.21
N THR A 40 -11.68 17.22 1.01
CA THR A 40 -11.33 17.87 -0.27
C THR A 40 -9.82 17.79 -0.56
N GLU A 41 -8.97 18.01 0.45
CA GLU A 41 -7.52 17.97 0.32
C GLU A 41 -7.04 16.51 0.19
N ALA A 42 -7.63 15.61 0.95
CA ALA A 42 -7.37 14.17 0.87
C ALA A 42 -7.70 13.64 -0.53
N ALA A 43 -8.84 14.04 -1.11
CA ALA A 43 -9.23 13.67 -2.47
C ALA A 43 -8.23 14.18 -3.53
N ALA A 44 -7.77 15.43 -3.40
CA ALA A 44 -6.75 16.00 -4.29
C ALA A 44 -5.42 15.24 -4.17
N LEU A 45 -4.96 14.92 -2.96
CA LEU A 45 -3.73 14.17 -2.74
C LEU A 45 -3.86 12.73 -3.25
N ARG A 46 -5.00 12.05 -3.06
CA ARG A 46 -5.26 10.71 -3.61
C ARG A 46 -5.14 10.71 -5.14
N SER A 47 -5.71 11.71 -5.82
CA SER A 47 -5.60 11.86 -7.28
C SER A 47 -4.14 11.99 -7.74
N VAL A 48 -3.33 12.76 -7.02
CA VAL A 48 -1.89 12.91 -7.29
C VAL A 48 -1.11 11.61 -7.02
N LEU A 49 -1.45 10.91 -5.94
CA LEU A 49 -0.83 9.63 -5.57
C LEU A 49 -1.10 8.56 -6.62
N ASP A 50 -2.32 8.47 -7.15
CA ASP A 50 -2.70 7.47 -8.16
C ASP A 50 -2.18 7.81 -9.57
N SER A 51 -1.70 9.04 -9.80
CA SER A 51 -1.11 9.45 -11.07
C SER A 51 0.34 9.01 -11.24
N ALA A 52 0.60 8.11 -12.19
CA ALA A 52 1.96 7.71 -12.58
C ALA A 52 2.79 8.86 -13.20
N ARG A 53 2.14 9.95 -13.62
CA ARG A 53 2.82 11.11 -14.24
C ARG A 53 3.52 11.99 -13.22
N VAL A 54 3.10 11.95 -11.95
CA VAL A 54 3.71 12.76 -10.91
C VAL A 54 4.86 11.98 -10.27
N PRO A 55 6.10 12.52 -10.24
CA PRO A 55 7.23 11.84 -9.62
C PRO A 55 7.00 11.62 -8.12
N ALA A 56 7.27 10.40 -7.63
CA ALA A 56 7.12 10.06 -6.21
C ALA A 56 7.96 10.97 -5.28
N ARG A 57 9.11 11.43 -5.76
CA ARG A 57 9.97 12.39 -5.03
C ARG A 57 9.27 13.75 -4.84
N ALA A 58 8.65 14.29 -5.88
CA ALA A 58 7.95 15.57 -5.78
C ALA A 58 6.77 15.51 -4.78
N ILE A 59 6.08 14.37 -4.73
CA ILE A 59 5.01 14.11 -3.75
C ILE A 59 5.61 14.02 -2.34
N ALA A 60 6.67 13.25 -2.16
CA ALA A 60 7.36 13.09 -0.88
C ALA A 60 7.87 14.44 -0.33
N ASP A 61 8.51 15.24 -1.18
CA ASP A 61 8.99 16.59 -0.82
C ASP A 61 7.84 17.54 -0.47
N THR A 62 6.67 17.36 -1.10
CA THR A 62 5.48 18.17 -0.77
C THR A 62 4.86 17.75 0.55
N ILE A 63 4.64 16.45 0.78
CA ILE A 63 4.11 15.93 2.05
C ILE A 63 5.05 16.33 3.21
N SER A 64 6.35 16.13 3.06
CA SER A 64 7.35 16.41 4.11
C SER A 64 7.48 17.88 4.48
N ARG A 65 6.92 18.82 3.68
CA ARG A 65 6.84 20.25 4.07
C ARG A 65 5.73 20.53 5.07
N HIS A 66 4.77 19.62 5.22
CA HIS A 66 3.57 19.78 6.03
C HIS A 66 3.42 18.70 7.11
N SER A 67 4.29 17.68 7.10
CA SER A 67 4.23 16.54 8.03
C SER A 67 5.64 16.06 8.41
N ASP A 68 5.69 15.00 9.20
CA ASP A 68 6.91 14.21 9.37
C ASP A 68 7.52 13.80 8.02
N PRO A 69 8.85 13.69 7.91
CA PRO A 69 9.53 13.36 6.66
C PRO A 69 9.04 12.04 6.06
N VAL A 70 8.59 12.11 4.80
CA VAL A 70 8.19 10.97 3.99
C VAL A 70 9.18 10.78 2.84
N SER A 71 9.63 9.55 2.62
CA SER A 71 10.53 9.23 1.50
C SER A 71 9.77 8.95 0.20
N ALA A 72 10.43 9.16 -0.95
CA ALA A 72 9.92 8.73 -2.25
C ALA A 72 9.66 7.21 -2.31
N TYR A 73 10.43 6.41 -1.57
CA TYR A 73 10.19 4.97 -1.42
C TYR A 73 8.86 4.70 -0.72
N THR A 74 8.56 5.42 0.36
CA THR A 74 7.28 5.33 1.08
C THR A 74 6.12 5.67 0.17
N VAL A 75 6.23 6.72 -0.66
CA VAL A 75 5.22 7.08 -1.67
C VAL A 75 5.03 5.95 -2.68
N ASN A 76 6.11 5.42 -3.27
CA ASN A 76 6.00 4.31 -4.23
C ASN A 76 5.43 3.04 -3.60
N ARG A 77 5.73 2.78 -2.32
CA ARG A 77 5.12 1.69 -1.56
C ARG A 77 3.63 1.94 -1.31
N HIS A 78 3.23 3.19 -1.07
CA HIS A 78 1.84 3.58 -0.92
C HIS A 78 1.03 3.47 -2.22
N ARG A 79 1.63 3.81 -3.37
CA ARG A 79 1.01 3.62 -4.68
C ARG A 79 0.60 2.17 -4.94
N ARG A 80 1.43 1.24 -4.49
CA ARG A 80 1.21 -0.22 -4.56
C ARG A 80 0.31 -0.73 -3.42
N ARG A 81 -0.42 0.12 -2.71
CA ARG A 81 -1.24 -0.29 -1.55
C ARG A 81 -2.20 -1.43 -1.92
N GLY A 82 -2.21 -2.46 -1.09
CA GLY A 82 -2.94 -3.71 -1.34
C GLY A 82 -2.16 -4.78 -2.10
N GLU A 83 -1.05 -4.45 -2.77
CA GLU A 83 -0.17 -5.42 -3.42
C GLU A 83 0.82 -6.06 -2.42
N SER A 84 1.49 -7.14 -2.85
CA SER A 84 2.42 -7.92 -2.00
C SER A 84 3.60 -7.10 -1.47
N ASN A 85 4.08 -6.13 -2.24
CA ASN A 85 5.16 -5.20 -1.88
C ASN A 85 4.63 -3.80 -1.51
N GLY A 86 3.32 -3.65 -1.37
CA GLY A 86 2.64 -2.42 -1.02
C GLY A 86 2.64 -2.10 0.47
N CYS A 87 2.13 -0.93 0.82
CA CYS A 87 1.67 -0.68 2.17
C CYS A 87 0.27 -1.30 2.39
N ARG A 88 -0.13 -1.45 3.65
CA ARG A 88 -1.44 -2.02 4.02
C ARG A 88 -2.56 -0.98 4.17
N CYS A 89 -2.32 0.29 3.83
CA CYS A 89 -3.34 1.34 3.81
C CYS A 89 -4.55 0.96 2.93
N GLU A 90 -5.70 1.54 3.24
CA GLU A 90 -6.92 1.39 2.45
C GLU A 90 -6.75 2.01 1.06
N ARG A 91 -7.46 1.45 0.08
CA ARG A 91 -7.34 1.91 -1.31
C ARG A 91 -8.33 3.02 -1.59
#